data_AF-A0A397CLC5-F1
#
_entry.id   AF-A0A397CLC5-F1
#
_cell.length_a   1.000
_cell.length_b   1.000
_cell.length_c   1.000
_cell.angle_alpha   90.00
_cell.angle_beta   90.00
_cell.angle_gamma   90.00
#
_symmetry.space_group_name_H-M   'P 1'
#
loop_
_entity.id
_entity.type
_entity.pdbx_description
1 polymer ?
#
loop_
_entity_poly.entity_id
_entity_poly.type
_entity_poly.pdbx_seq_one_letter_code
_entity_poly.pdbx_strand_id
1 'polypeptide(L)'
;MWRSLRLCTAIVGVVSANTAWTVCNRKLLKDGALFFIRGVNYQPAPIDTWSGVDLLLRPELWQRDLPLLRNMNANAAKVYAFTSGNPDGHNAYLDAAFNNGYLPIYTMFSIWVSPYPMSAAVAIDSPDFAQFVPKYEAMAKEVACHPGTMGFVIGGEMNGIWEVKTQLFWSKFNALSQAVRRGIASANCASPAPKILTTNFIDDYAASVTYGEQFRADVDVWGINIYDKRFGSDKMLVHSRATSRPFLFGGFPSSQEFGWDPAPIFPMGYGSEEFFGLFSRTAFAPCPTIPSKSTCVATLSDLNMGLGVVEDGGCAGGGIGCDATRPTCRYCKMKETAQSKLLNACPGVTSTSTSGFAAADDSESAVEGTSTTNNTSSILLLVAAVVGVVVAGVLVAKVVFRKPKKSEKQGEVAMHTPSGAGIL
;
A
#
# COMPACT_ATOMS: atom_id res chain seq x y z
N MET A 1 20.74 -52.97 -35.99
CA MET A 1 19.59 -52.70 -35.10
C MET A 1 20.12 -52.12 -33.79
N TRP A 2 19.99 -50.81 -33.58
CA TRP A 2 19.65 -50.18 -32.29
C TRP A 2 19.69 -48.66 -32.47
N ARG A 3 18.49 -48.06 -32.52
CA ARG A 3 18.30 -46.61 -32.43
C ARG A 3 18.26 -46.27 -30.95
N SER A 4 19.25 -45.55 -30.44
CA SER A 4 19.15 -44.91 -29.12
C SER A 4 18.21 -43.72 -29.22
N LEU A 5 17.02 -43.89 -28.64
CA LEU A 5 16.02 -42.85 -28.44
C LEU A 5 16.62 -41.81 -27.46
N ARG A 6 16.90 -40.59 -27.94
CA ARG A 6 17.18 -39.46 -27.05
C ARG A 6 15.85 -39.02 -26.43
N LEU A 7 15.64 -39.38 -25.17
CA LEU A 7 14.58 -38.81 -24.35
C LEU A 7 14.87 -37.30 -24.21
N CYS A 8 14.07 -36.46 -24.87
CA CYS A 8 13.97 -35.05 -24.51
C CYS A 8 13.21 -34.99 -23.19
N THR A 9 13.93 -35.04 -22.08
CA THR A 9 13.39 -34.63 -20.79
C THR A 9 13.19 -33.13 -20.86
N ALA A 10 11.95 -32.69 -21.10
CA ALA A 10 11.58 -31.32 -20.85
C ALA A 10 11.87 -31.04 -19.37
N ILE A 11 12.85 -30.16 -19.11
CA ILE A 11 13.05 -29.59 -17.79
C ILE A 11 11.80 -28.76 -17.52
N VAL A 12 10.82 -29.36 -16.85
CA VAL A 12 9.75 -28.62 -16.19
C VAL A 12 10.45 -27.72 -15.20
N GLY A 13 10.55 -26.44 -15.53
CA GLY A 13 11.20 -25.44 -14.68
C GLY A 13 10.55 -25.48 -13.31
N VAL A 14 11.37 -25.76 -12.30
CA VAL A 14 10.98 -25.65 -10.89
C VAL A 14 10.69 -24.17 -10.63
N VAL A 15 9.42 -23.77 -10.67
CA VAL A 15 8.93 -22.59 -9.97
C VAL A 15 8.86 -23.01 -8.50
N SER A 16 9.50 -22.37 -7.52
CA SER A 16 10.35 -21.20 -7.45
C SER A 16 11.12 -21.33 -6.14
N ALA A 17 12.36 -20.84 -6.06
CA ALA A 17 12.95 -20.54 -4.76
C ALA A 17 11.99 -19.63 -3.95
N ASN A 18 11.96 -19.80 -2.63
CA ASN A 18 11.16 -18.95 -1.77
C ASN A 18 11.59 -17.49 -1.97
N THR A 19 10.65 -16.56 -2.10
CA THR A 19 10.95 -15.16 -2.41
C THR A 19 11.70 -14.51 -1.23
N ALA A 20 12.85 -13.92 -1.54
CA ALA A 20 13.70 -13.24 -0.57
C ALA A 20 13.30 -11.78 -0.43
N TRP A 21 12.94 -11.38 0.79
CA TRP A 21 12.59 -10.01 1.14
C TRP A 21 13.66 -9.43 2.04
N THR A 22 14.32 -8.38 1.59
CA THR A 22 15.39 -7.72 2.32
C THR A 22 15.23 -6.21 2.26
N VAL A 23 15.96 -5.52 3.13
CA VAL A 23 16.05 -4.07 3.10
C VAL A 23 17.49 -3.66 2.88
N CYS A 24 17.67 -2.57 2.15
CA CYS A 24 18.96 -1.91 2.04
C CYS A 24 18.73 -0.41 2.01
N ASN A 25 19.34 0.30 2.97
CA ASN A 25 19.05 1.71 3.22
C ASN A 25 17.52 1.90 3.35
N ARG A 26 16.95 2.83 2.56
CA ARG A 26 15.49 3.06 2.47
C ARG A 26 14.82 2.34 1.31
N LYS A 27 15.35 1.18 0.91
CA LYS A 27 14.80 0.39 -0.20
C LYS A 27 14.35 -0.95 0.33
N LEU A 28 13.14 -1.33 -0.05
CA LEU A 28 12.67 -2.70 0.06
C LEU A 28 13.09 -3.45 -1.20
N LEU A 29 13.63 -4.64 -1.03
CA LEU A 29 14.11 -5.48 -2.12
C LEU A 29 13.35 -6.81 -2.13
N LYS A 30 12.96 -7.23 -3.33
CA LYS A 30 12.46 -8.56 -3.65
C LYS A 30 13.51 -9.25 -4.52
N ASP A 31 14.08 -10.35 -4.03
CA ASP A 31 15.14 -11.11 -4.71
C ASP A 31 16.32 -10.20 -5.14
N GLY A 32 16.63 -9.20 -4.32
CA GLY A 32 17.68 -8.20 -4.59
C GLY A 32 17.28 -7.04 -5.50
N ALA A 33 16.11 -7.09 -6.15
CA ALA A 33 15.58 -6.02 -6.97
C ALA A 33 14.69 -5.06 -6.18
N LEU A 34 14.71 -3.77 -6.50
CA LEU A 34 13.86 -2.78 -5.84
C LEU A 34 12.38 -3.13 -6.02
N PHE A 35 11.63 -3.11 -4.92
CA PHE A 35 10.20 -3.41 -4.90
C PHE A 35 9.41 -2.25 -4.27
N PHE A 36 8.40 -1.78 -4.98
CA PHE A 36 7.44 -0.81 -4.47
C PHE A 36 6.12 -1.50 -4.15
N ILE A 37 5.67 -1.33 -2.92
CA ILE A 37 4.37 -1.84 -2.49
C ILE A 37 3.27 -0.94 -3.05
N ARG A 38 2.29 -1.57 -3.68
CA ARG A 38 0.97 -1.04 -4.04
C ARG A 38 -0.02 -2.03 -3.45
N GLY A 39 -0.32 -1.83 -2.19
CA GLY A 39 -0.98 -2.84 -1.37
C GLY A 39 -2.38 -2.43 -0.93
N VAL A 40 -3.10 -3.40 -0.40
CA VAL A 40 -4.38 -3.23 0.28
C VAL A 40 -4.36 -3.93 1.63
N ASN A 41 -5.16 -3.43 2.56
CA ASN A 41 -5.45 -4.17 3.78
C ASN A 41 -6.56 -5.16 3.44
N TYR A 42 -6.40 -6.41 3.88
CA TYR A 42 -7.27 -7.51 3.49
C TYR A 42 -7.88 -8.15 4.73
N GLN A 43 -9.03 -7.61 5.13
CA GLN A 43 -9.88 -8.13 6.20
C GLN A 43 -11.36 -7.91 5.83
N PRO A 44 -11.86 -8.53 4.73
CA PRO A 44 -13.17 -8.23 4.16
C PRO A 44 -14.31 -8.89 4.97
N ALA A 45 -14.51 -8.44 6.20
CA ALA A 45 -15.54 -8.97 7.08
C ALA A 45 -16.93 -8.76 6.43
N PRO A 46 -17.69 -9.84 6.19
CA PRO A 46 -19.06 -9.68 5.72
C PRO A 46 -19.90 -8.87 6.72
N ILE A 47 -20.98 -8.28 6.23
CA ILE A 47 -21.99 -7.66 7.09
C ILE A 47 -22.42 -8.70 8.14
N ASP A 48 -22.57 -8.27 9.39
CA ASP A 48 -22.86 -9.10 10.56
C ASP A 48 -21.76 -10.09 10.99
N THR A 49 -20.56 -10.02 10.39
CA THR A 49 -19.42 -10.84 10.81
C THR A 49 -18.38 -9.99 11.53
N TRP A 50 -17.89 -10.49 12.66
CA TRP A 50 -16.77 -9.88 13.38
C TRP A 50 -15.49 -9.94 12.54
N SER A 51 -14.79 -8.80 12.41
CA SER A 51 -13.58 -8.70 11.58
C SER A 51 -12.32 -9.29 12.22
N GLY A 52 -12.31 -9.54 13.54
CA GLY A 52 -11.16 -10.10 14.25
C GLY A 52 -11.07 -11.63 14.18
N VAL A 53 -11.41 -12.22 13.04
CA VAL A 53 -11.29 -13.66 12.75
C VAL A 53 -10.39 -13.88 11.54
N ASP A 54 -9.92 -15.11 11.36
CA ASP A 54 -9.11 -15.45 10.19
C ASP A 54 -9.99 -15.62 8.92
N LEU A 55 -10.05 -14.55 8.12
CA LEU A 55 -10.84 -14.52 6.89
C LEU A 55 -10.12 -15.19 5.70
N LEU A 56 -8.87 -15.62 5.86
CA LEU A 56 -8.18 -16.40 4.82
C LEU A 56 -8.76 -17.81 4.70
N LEU A 57 -9.38 -18.31 5.77
CA LEU A 57 -10.07 -19.61 5.82
C LEU A 57 -11.46 -19.58 5.14
N ARG A 58 -11.80 -18.48 4.46
CA ARG A 58 -13.05 -18.28 3.71
C ARG A 58 -12.76 -18.17 2.20
N PRO A 59 -12.55 -19.29 1.49
CA PRO A 59 -12.11 -19.29 0.10
C PRO A 59 -12.97 -18.48 -0.85
N GLU A 60 -14.28 -18.48 -0.63
CA GLU A 60 -15.24 -17.71 -1.42
C GLU A 60 -14.98 -16.19 -1.40
N LEU A 61 -14.38 -15.65 -0.33
CA LEU A 61 -14.06 -14.23 -0.24
C LEU A 61 -12.87 -13.89 -1.11
N TRP A 62 -11.73 -14.56 -0.89
CA TRP A 62 -10.51 -14.24 -1.64
C TRP A 62 -10.55 -14.71 -3.10
N GLN A 63 -11.32 -15.74 -3.43
CA GLN A 63 -11.54 -16.14 -4.83
C GLN A 63 -12.25 -15.03 -5.62
N ARG A 64 -13.22 -14.36 -4.98
CA ARG A 64 -13.91 -13.20 -5.55
C ARG A 64 -12.99 -11.98 -5.63
N ASP A 65 -12.21 -11.74 -4.58
CA ASP A 65 -11.50 -10.46 -4.39
C ASP A 65 -10.15 -10.39 -5.12
N LEU A 66 -9.37 -11.46 -5.16
CA LEU A 66 -8.02 -11.44 -5.75
C LEU A 66 -7.98 -10.97 -7.23
N PRO A 67 -8.92 -11.36 -8.12
CA PRO A 67 -8.99 -10.79 -9.47
C PRO A 67 -9.21 -9.27 -9.49
N LEU A 68 -10.05 -8.75 -8.59
CA LEU A 68 -10.33 -7.31 -8.47
C LEU A 68 -9.11 -6.55 -7.98
N LEU A 69 -8.41 -7.10 -6.98
CA LEU A 69 -7.16 -6.53 -6.46
C LEU A 69 -6.08 -6.45 -7.55
N ARG A 70 -5.97 -7.47 -8.41
CA ARG A 70 -5.07 -7.44 -9.57
C ARG A 70 -5.49 -6.40 -10.60
N ASN A 71 -6.79 -6.23 -10.86
CA ASN A 71 -7.28 -5.17 -11.76
C ASN A 71 -6.97 -3.76 -11.23
N MET A 72 -6.91 -3.59 -9.91
CA MET A 72 -6.44 -2.37 -9.25
C MET A 72 -4.91 -2.24 -9.21
N ASN A 73 -4.18 -3.18 -9.82
CA ASN A 73 -2.72 -3.23 -9.86
C ASN A 73 -2.08 -3.40 -8.46
N ALA A 74 -2.82 -3.99 -7.52
CA ALA A 74 -2.29 -4.34 -6.22
C ALA A 74 -1.25 -5.47 -6.34
N ASN A 75 -0.15 -5.35 -5.61
CA ASN A 75 0.93 -6.34 -5.58
C ASN A 75 1.26 -6.83 -4.16
N ALA A 76 0.54 -6.35 -3.15
CA ALA A 76 0.67 -6.82 -1.79
C ALA A 76 -0.67 -6.75 -1.03
N ALA A 77 -0.78 -7.58 -0.01
CA ALA A 77 -1.89 -7.56 0.94
C ALA A 77 -1.34 -7.62 2.37
N LYS A 78 -2.01 -6.95 3.30
CA LYS A 78 -1.77 -7.11 4.75
C LYS A 78 -3.00 -7.72 5.40
N VAL A 79 -2.79 -8.74 6.22
CA VAL A 79 -3.84 -9.43 6.97
C VAL A 79 -3.71 -9.10 8.45
N TYR A 80 -4.82 -8.82 9.12
CA TYR A 80 -4.84 -8.34 10.52
C TYR A 80 -5.00 -9.45 11.56
N ALA A 81 -5.73 -10.50 11.20
CA ALA A 81 -6.09 -11.58 12.12
C ALA A 81 -5.72 -12.93 11.51
N PHE A 82 -4.56 -13.46 11.89
CA PHE A 82 -4.11 -14.80 11.53
C PHE A 82 -4.26 -15.78 12.71
N THR A 83 -4.73 -17.00 12.44
CA THR A 83 -4.85 -18.08 13.42
C THR A 83 -4.17 -19.36 12.92
N SER A 84 -2.97 -19.64 13.44
CA SER A 84 -2.19 -20.84 13.13
C SER A 84 -2.94 -22.14 13.42
N GLY A 85 -2.54 -23.22 12.75
CA GLY A 85 -3.14 -24.55 12.83
C GLY A 85 -3.95 -24.92 11.59
N ASN A 86 -3.90 -24.11 10.52
CA ASN A 86 -4.69 -24.31 9.30
C ASN A 86 -3.82 -24.21 8.03
N PRO A 87 -2.72 -24.98 7.93
CA PRO A 87 -1.73 -24.81 6.87
C PRO A 87 -2.33 -24.97 5.47
N ASP A 88 -3.26 -25.91 5.27
CA ASP A 88 -3.87 -26.15 3.96
C ASP A 88 -4.73 -24.95 3.51
N GLY A 89 -5.47 -24.33 4.42
CA GLY A 89 -6.29 -23.16 4.13
C GLY A 89 -5.44 -21.92 3.81
N HIS A 90 -4.40 -21.68 4.61
CA HIS A 90 -3.49 -20.56 4.37
C HIS A 90 -2.66 -20.75 3.10
N ASN A 91 -2.19 -21.97 2.82
CA ASN A 91 -1.50 -22.27 1.58
C ASN A 91 -2.43 -22.13 0.38
N ALA A 92 -3.70 -22.55 0.46
CA ALA A 92 -4.66 -22.34 -0.63
C ALA A 92 -4.85 -20.86 -0.97
N TYR A 93 -4.97 -19.99 0.04
CA TYR A 93 -5.00 -18.54 -0.17
C TYR A 93 -3.68 -18.05 -0.78
N LEU A 94 -2.54 -18.46 -0.22
CA LEU A 94 -1.21 -18.02 -0.63
C LEU A 94 -0.87 -18.44 -2.06
N ASP A 95 -1.24 -19.66 -2.47
CA ASP A 95 -1.13 -20.18 -3.83
C ASP A 95 -1.96 -19.32 -4.79
N ALA A 96 -3.20 -19.03 -4.42
CA ALA A 96 -4.10 -18.20 -5.22
C ALA A 96 -3.63 -16.74 -5.32
N ALA A 97 -3.09 -16.17 -4.25
CA ALA A 97 -2.59 -14.80 -4.22
C ALA A 97 -1.26 -14.66 -4.97
N PHE A 98 -0.32 -15.58 -4.75
CA PHE A 98 0.96 -15.64 -5.44
C PHE A 98 0.81 -15.99 -6.92
N ASN A 99 -0.17 -16.83 -7.26
CA ASN A 99 -0.57 -17.15 -8.63
C ASN A 99 0.62 -17.60 -9.50
N ASN A 100 1.45 -18.50 -8.98
CA ASN A 100 2.67 -18.99 -9.63
C ASN A 100 3.63 -17.86 -10.11
N GLY A 101 3.58 -16.69 -9.47
CA GLY A 101 4.37 -15.52 -9.83
C GLY A 101 3.76 -14.67 -10.97
N TYR A 102 2.59 -15.00 -11.49
CA TYR A 102 1.86 -14.18 -12.46
C TYR A 102 0.99 -13.14 -11.76
N LEU A 103 1.37 -11.87 -11.84
CA LEU A 103 0.73 -10.77 -11.09
C LEU A 103 0.50 -11.13 -9.61
N PRO A 104 1.59 -11.45 -8.87
CA PRO A 104 1.50 -11.93 -7.50
C PRO A 104 1.03 -10.82 -6.56
N ILE A 105 0.17 -11.20 -5.62
CA ILE A 105 -0.16 -10.40 -4.44
C ILE A 105 0.60 -11.01 -3.26
N TYR A 106 1.67 -10.34 -2.84
CA TYR A 106 2.51 -10.80 -1.73
C TYR A 106 1.88 -10.44 -0.39
N THR A 107 1.78 -11.41 0.51
CA THR A 107 1.01 -11.21 1.75
C THR A 107 1.92 -11.03 2.96
N MET A 108 1.60 -10.02 3.79
CA MET A 108 2.12 -9.85 5.13
C MET A 108 1.07 -10.24 6.16
N PHE A 109 1.48 -10.98 7.19
CA PHE A 109 0.57 -11.51 8.20
C PHE A 109 0.74 -10.83 9.55
N SER A 110 -0.36 -10.65 10.27
CA SER A 110 -0.37 -10.06 11.61
C SER A 110 -1.30 -10.83 12.53
N ILE A 111 -1.09 -10.60 13.83
CA ILE A 111 -2.02 -10.97 14.88
C ILE A 111 -2.39 -9.69 15.60
N TRP A 112 -3.67 -9.40 15.70
CA TRP A 112 -4.14 -8.23 16.45
C TRP A 112 -3.68 -8.30 17.92
N VAL A 113 -2.91 -7.29 18.33
CA VAL A 113 -2.53 -7.05 19.72
C VAL A 113 -3.08 -5.68 20.06
N SER A 114 -4.05 -5.63 20.98
CA SER A 114 -4.62 -4.36 21.40
C SER A 114 -3.57 -3.53 22.18
N PRO A 115 -3.81 -2.23 22.38
CA PRO A 115 -2.86 -1.40 23.14
C PRO A 115 -2.69 -1.83 24.61
N TYR A 116 -3.72 -2.40 25.26
CA TYR A 116 -3.68 -2.73 26.70
C TYR A 116 -2.54 -3.70 27.10
N PRO A 117 -2.34 -4.87 26.45
CA PRO A 117 -1.20 -5.75 26.71
C PRO A 117 0.17 -5.07 26.59
N MET A 118 0.28 -3.99 25.81
CA MET A 118 1.51 -3.24 25.61
C MET A 118 1.77 -2.18 26.68
N SER A 119 0.78 -1.88 27.54
CA SER A 119 0.88 -0.88 28.61
C SER A 119 1.81 -1.27 29.75
N ALA A 120 2.23 -0.29 30.55
CA ALA A 120 3.16 -0.45 31.67
C ALA A 120 2.51 -1.14 32.85
N ALA A 121 1.17 -1.17 32.90
CA ALA A 121 0.41 -1.92 33.88
C ALA A 121 0.52 -3.44 33.69
N VAL A 122 0.88 -3.89 32.48
CA VAL A 122 1.00 -5.31 32.15
C VAL A 122 2.49 -5.70 32.18
N ALA A 123 2.87 -6.65 33.01
CA ALA A 123 4.23 -7.19 33.00
C ALA A 123 4.50 -8.03 31.73
N ILE A 124 5.76 -8.15 31.30
CA ILE A 124 6.12 -8.91 30.08
C ILE A 124 5.88 -10.42 30.22
N ASP A 125 5.83 -10.94 31.44
CA ASP A 125 5.53 -12.33 31.76
C ASP A 125 4.05 -12.55 32.12
N SER A 126 3.25 -11.48 32.17
CA SER A 126 1.80 -11.59 32.40
C SER A 126 1.13 -12.40 31.28
N PRO A 127 0.18 -13.30 31.60
CA PRO A 127 -0.63 -13.99 30.61
C PRO A 127 -1.31 -13.06 29.59
N ASP A 128 -1.63 -11.82 30.00
CA ASP A 128 -2.24 -10.81 29.13
C ASP A 128 -1.37 -10.48 27.91
N PHE A 129 -0.03 -10.54 28.05
CA PHE A 129 0.92 -10.31 26.96
C PHE A 129 1.58 -11.61 26.49
N ALA A 130 2.06 -12.45 27.41
CA ALA A 130 2.88 -13.63 27.11
C ALA A 130 2.18 -14.61 26.16
N GLN A 131 0.85 -14.65 26.14
CA GLN A 131 0.06 -15.47 25.24
C GLN A 131 0.27 -15.16 23.75
N PHE A 132 0.73 -13.96 23.37
CA PHE A 132 0.92 -13.57 21.97
C PHE A 132 2.22 -14.11 21.38
N VAL A 133 3.27 -14.24 22.20
CA VAL A 133 4.60 -14.71 21.79
C VAL A 133 4.53 -16.06 21.03
N PRO A 134 3.92 -17.14 21.58
CA PRO A 134 3.83 -18.40 20.86
C PRO A 134 2.94 -18.33 19.62
N LYS A 135 1.93 -17.43 19.58
CA LYS A 135 1.05 -17.26 18.41
C LYS A 135 1.82 -16.66 17.23
N TYR A 136 2.67 -15.66 17.47
CA TYR A 136 3.53 -15.07 16.45
C TYR A 136 4.56 -16.07 15.90
N GLU A 137 5.14 -16.91 16.77
CA GLU A 137 6.06 -17.96 16.37
C GLU A 137 5.37 -19.02 15.49
N ALA A 138 4.18 -19.47 15.89
CA ALA A 138 3.39 -20.44 15.14
C ALA A 138 2.94 -19.91 13.78
N MET A 139 2.43 -18.67 13.72
CA MET A 139 2.08 -18.00 12.47
C MET A 139 3.26 -17.99 11.50
N ALA A 140 4.42 -17.53 11.96
CA ALA A 140 5.59 -17.42 11.10
C ALA A 140 6.09 -18.79 10.62
N LYS A 141 6.12 -19.79 11.50
CA LYS A 141 6.52 -21.16 11.15
C LYS A 141 5.63 -21.76 10.06
N GLU A 142 4.33 -21.48 10.09
CA GLU A 142 3.35 -22.07 9.18
C GLU A 142 3.48 -21.55 7.74
N VAL A 143 3.67 -20.24 7.57
CA VAL A 143 3.60 -19.60 6.23
C VAL A 143 4.95 -19.15 5.67
N ALA A 144 6.04 -19.17 6.44
CA ALA A 144 7.34 -18.64 6.01
C ALA A 144 7.92 -19.33 4.75
N CYS A 145 7.58 -20.60 4.53
CA CYS A 145 8.11 -21.38 3.40
C CYS A 145 7.45 -21.07 2.06
N HIS A 146 6.31 -20.36 2.06
CA HIS A 146 5.59 -20.05 0.83
C HIS A 146 6.20 -18.81 0.13
N PRO A 147 6.44 -18.84 -1.19
CA PRO A 147 7.04 -17.71 -1.93
C PRO A 147 6.15 -16.45 -1.93
N GLY A 148 4.84 -16.62 -1.82
CA GLY A 148 3.87 -15.52 -1.64
C GLY A 148 3.97 -14.80 -0.29
N THR A 149 4.68 -15.35 0.71
CA THR A 149 4.84 -14.72 2.02
C THR A 149 5.91 -13.63 1.96
N MET A 150 5.51 -12.40 2.22
CA MET A 150 6.39 -11.23 2.23
C MET A 150 7.08 -11.03 3.57
N GLY A 151 6.31 -11.16 4.64
CA GLY A 151 6.75 -10.73 5.95
C GLY A 151 5.64 -10.75 6.98
N PHE A 152 5.93 -10.13 8.11
CA PHE A 152 5.06 -10.13 9.27
C PHE A 152 4.93 -8.73 9.86
N VAL A 153 3.72 -8.39 10.25
CA VAL A 153 3.39 -7.12 10.88
C VAL A 153 3.23 -7.37 12.37
N ILE A 154 4.04 -6.69 13.18
CA ILE A 154 3.98 -6.81 14.64
C ILE A 154 2.86 -5.91 15.16
N GLY A 155 1.73 -6.57 15.45
CA GLY A 155 0.47 -6.03 15.93
C GLY A 155 -0.18 -4.99 15.02
N GLY A 156 -1.18 -4.31 15.55
CA GLY A 156 -1.88 -3.21 14.90
C GLY A 156 -2.12 -2.09 15.90
N GLU A 157 -1.67 -0.88 15.56
CA GLU A 157 -1.95 0.37 16.28
C GLU A 157 -1.66 0.35 17.79
N MET A 158 -0.77 -0.56 18.21
CA MET A 158 -0.44 -0.76 19.62
C MET A 158 0.20 0.47 20.30
N ASN A 159 0.67 1.43 19.50
CA ASN A 159 1.19 2.71 19.99
C ASN A 159 0.09 3.68 20.45
N GLY A 160 -1.19 3.36 20.30
CA GLY A 160 -2.32 4.22 20.70
C GLY A 160 -2.40 4.57 22.20
N ILE A 161 -1.54 4.00 23.05
CA ILE A 161 -1.44 4.31 24.49
C ILE A 161 -0.29 5.27 24.86
N TRP A 162 0.44 5.82 23.90
CA TRP A 162 1.56 6.78 24.11
C TRP A 162 2.69 6.32 25.04
N GLU A 163 2.80 5.01 25.26
CA GLU A 163 3.83 4.39 26.10
C GLU A 163 5.12 4.02 25.36
N VAL A 164 5.20 4.38 24.08
CA VAL A 164 6.35 4.14 23.20
C VAL A 164 7.66 4.75 23.72
N LYS A 165 7.59 5.64 24.72
CA LYS A 165 8.76 6.24 25.38
C LYS A 165 9.45 5.31 26.38
N THR A 166 8.83 4.17 26.71
CA THR A 166 9.31 3.28 27.77
C THR A 166 10.07 2.09 27.19
N GLN A 167 11.11 1.63 27.91
CA GLN A 167 11.85 0.42 27.55
C GLN A 167 10.93 -0.82 27.53
N LEU A 168 9.96 -0.90 28.45
CA LEU A 168 9.07 -2.06 28.58
C LEU A 168 8.23 -2.29 27.33
N PHE A 169 7.69 -1.23 26.72
CA PHE A 169 6.95 -1.31 25.46
C PHE A 169 7.81 -1.98 24.37
N TRP A 170 9.06 -1.56 24.22
CA TRP A 170 9.97 -2.10 23.20
C TRP A 170 10.50 -3.49 23.55
N SER A 171 10.67 -3.82 24.83
CA SER A 171 10.99 -5.18 25.26
C SER A 171 9.86 -6.15 24.89
N LYS A 172 8.59 -5.75 25.05
CA LYS A 172 7.43 -6.52 24.59
C LYS A 172 7.38 -6.62 23.08
N PHE A 173 7.54 -5.50 22.37
CA PHE A 173 7.59 -5.49 20.90
C PHE A 173 8.66 -6.46 20.37
N ASN A 174 9.87 -6.38 20.92
CA ASN A 174 10.97 -7.25 20.54
C ASN A 174 10.72 -8.72 20.88
N ALA A 175 9.97 -9.03 21.95
CA ALA A 175 9.60 -10.41 22.24
C ALA A 175 8.68 -11.00 21.14
N LEU A 176 7.76 -10.19 20.58
CA LEU A 176 6.90 -10.60 19.47
C LEU A 176 7.69 -10.75 18.16
N SER A 177 8.56 -9.78 17.81
CA SER A 177 9.38 -9.85 16.60
C SER A 177 10.36 -11.02 16.63
N GLN A 178 11.01 -11.27 17.77
CA GLN A 178 11.91 -12.40 17.94
C GLN A 178 11.16 -13.73 17.85
N ALA A 179 9.89 -13.78 18.27
CA ALA A 179 9.05 -14.95 18.07
C ALA A 179 8.81 -15.24 16.58
N VAL A 180 8.52 -14.22 15.79
CA VAL A 180 8.45 -14.35 14.32
C VAL A 180 9.77 -14.85 13.75
N ARG A 181 10.91 -14.28 14.15
CA ARG A 181 12.24 -14.73 13.68
C ARG A 181 12.50 -16.21 14.02
N ARG A 182 12.15 -16.66 15.22
CA ARG A 182 12.22 -18.09 15.61
C ARG A 182 11.29 -18.96 14.77
N GLY A 183 10.07 -18.49 14.50
CA GLY A 183 9.11 -19.18 13.64
C GLY A 183 9.67 -19.37 12.23
N ILE A 184 10.20 -18.31 11.60
CA ILE A 184 10.87 -18.38 10.30
C ILE A 184 12.04 -19.37 10.33
N ALA A 185 12.91 -19.28 11.34
CA ALA A 185 14.10 -20.13 11.45
C ALA A 185 13.77 -21.62 11.69
N SER A 186 12.64 -21.90 12.34
CA SER A 186 12.15 -23.26 12.60
C SER A 186 11.17 -23.77 11.53
N ALA A 187 10.87 -22.94 10.52
CA ALA A 187 10.14 -23.36 9.35
C ALA A 187 11.08 -24.22 8.50
N ASN A 188 10.81 -25.52 8.39
CA ASN A 188 11.63 -26.50 7.66
C ASN A 188 11.51 -26.32 6.13
N CYS A 189 11.81 -25.13 5.63
CA CYS A 189 11.62 -24.77 4.23
C CYS A 189 12.66 -25.47 3.35
N ALA A 190 12.21 -26.07 2.24
CA ALA A 190 13.11 -26.63 1.24
C ALA A 190 14.06 -25.57 0.65
N SER A 191 13.59 -24.32 0.56
CA SER A 191 14.37 -23.14 0.19
C SER A 191 14.08 -22.05 1.23
N PRO A 192 14.90 -21.88 2.27
CA PRO A 192 14.72 -20.80 3.22
C PRO A 192 15.10 -19.46 2.57
N ALA A 193 14.32 -18.42 2.85
CA ALA A 193 14.56 -17.07 2.34
C ALA A 193 14.22 -16.04 3.42
N PRO A 194 14.93 -14.89 3.46
CA PRO A 194 14.64 -13.84 4.42
C PRO A 194 13.25 -13.25 4.18
N LYS A 195 12.59 -12.87 5.28
CA LYS A 195 11.29 -12.19 5.32
C LYS A 195 11.44 -10.89 6.10
N ILE A 196 10.63 -9.89 5.77
CA ILE A 196 10.67 -8.60 6.48
C ILE A 196 9.73 -8.60 7.69
N LEU A 197 10.11 -7.88 8.74
CA LEU A 197 9.23 -7.50 9.83
C LEU A 197 8.90 -6.02 9.73
N THR A 198 7.64 -5.67 9.94
CA THR A 198 7.18 -4.28 9.93
C THR A 198 6.23 -3.99 11.10
N THR A 199 6.01 -2.71 11.37
CA THR A 199 5.01 -2.22 12.33
C THR A 199 3.71 -1.87 11.61
N ASN A 200 2.68 -1.51 12.36
CA ASN A 200 1.51 -0.84 11.82
C ASN A 200 0.97 0.17 12.83
N PHE A 201 1.72 1.23 13.05
CA PHE A 201 1.48 2.19 14.12
C PHE A 201 0.64 3.37 13.64
N ILE A 202 -0.18 3.94 14.50
CA ILE A 202 -0.85 5.22 14.23
C ILE A 202 0.23 6.29 14.05
N ASP A 203 0.07 7.20 13.08
CA ASP A 203 0.96 8.36 12.91
C ASP A 203 0.99 9.22 14.19
N ASP A 204 2.14 9.21 14.85
CA ASP A 204 2.45 10.01 16.04
C ASP A 204 3.61 10.99 15.79
N TYR A 205 3.74 11.46 14.54
CA TYR A 205 4.77 12.40 14.11
C TYR A 205 6.20 11.87 14.31
N ALA A 206 6.39 10.58 13.98
CA ALA A 206 7.63 9.80 14.12
C ALA A 206 8.12 9.60 15.57
N ALA A 207 7.29 9.84 16.59
CA ALA A 207 7.68 9.59 17.97
C ALA A 207 7.95 8.10 18.21
N SER A 208 7.04 7.22 17.77
CA SER A 208 7.23 5.76 17.86
C SER A 208 8.50 5.31 17.15
N VAL A 209 8.78 5.85 15.96
CA VAL A 209 9.98 5.52 15.19
C VAL A 209 11.24 5.95 15.96
N THR A 210 11.26 7.18 16.48
CA THR A 210 12.41 7.73 17.21
C THR A 210 12.75 6.92 18.44
N TYR A 211 11.74 6.59 19.26
CA TYR A 211 11.97 5.74 20.43
C TYR A 211 12.30 4.29 20.03
N GLY A 212 11.72 3.79 18.95
CA GLY A 212 12.05 2.48 18.42
C GLY A 212 13.50 2.35 18.01
N GLU A 213 14.06 3.35 17.33
CA GLU A 213 15.49 3.40 17.02
C GLU A 213 16.34 3.50 18.30
N GLN A 214 15.94 4.35 19.26
CA GLN A 214 16.61 4.50 20.56
C GLN A 214 16.68 3.17 21.33
N PHE A 215 15.57 2.43 21.37
CA PHE A 215 15.43 1.19 22.12
C PHE A 215 15.72 -0.06 21.29
N ARG A 216 16.24 0.11 20.06
CA ARG A 216 16.64 -0.96 19.14
C ARG A 216 15.50 -1.94 18.85
N ALA A 217 14.39 -1.41 18.36
CA ALA A 217 13.29 -2.18 17.83
C ALA A 217 13.79 -3.15 16.74
N ASP A 218 13.45 -4.42 16.90
CA ASP A 218 13.72 -5.48 15.93
C ASP A 218 12.66 -5.45 14.82
N VAL A 219 12.86 -4.53 13.88
CA VAL A 219 11.99 -4.29 12.73
C VAL A 219 12.83 -3.93 11.51
N ASP A 220 12.46 -4.41 10.32
CA ASP A 220 13.18 -4.13 9.08
C ASP A 220 12.65 -2.86 8.40
N VAL A 221 11.33 -2.65 8.47
CA VAL A 221 10.61 -1.55 7.81
C VAL A 221 9.64 -0.90 8.79
N TRP A 222 9.63 0.42 8.89
CA TRP A 222 8.67 1.13 9.73
C TRP A 222 7.33 1.29 9.01
N GLY A 223 6.29 0.62 9.52
CA GLY A 223 4.93 0.73 9.01
C GLY A 223 4.06 1.70 9.82
N ILE A 224 3.43 2.66 9.14
CA ILE A 224 2.66 3.76 9.75
C ILE A 224 1.30 3.94 9.06
N ASN A 225 0.22 4.03 9.83
CA ASN A 225 -1.12 4.36 9.40
C ASN A 225 -1.29 5.89 9.32
N ILE A 226 -1.55 6.41 8.12
CA ILE A 226 -1.69 7.85 7.85
C ILE A 226 -3.13 8.14 7.43
N TYR A 227 -3.90 8.70 8.36
CA TYR A 227 -5.29 9.10 8.10
C TYR A 227 -5.42 10.58 7.71
N ASP A 228 -4.31 11.32 7.77
CA ASP A 228 -4.22 12.69 7.30
C ASP A 228 -4.21 12.72 5.77
N LYS A 229 -5.09 13.54 5.18
CA LYS A 229 -5.22 13.69 3.73
C LYS A 229 -3.94 14.20 3.06
N ARG A 230 -3.01 14.77 3.82
CA ARG A 230 -1.75 15.32 3.31
C ARG A 230 -0.58 14.88 4.18
N PHE A 231 0.28 14.03 3.64
CA PHE A 231 1.60 13.81 4.22
C PHE A 231 2.55 14.92 3.76
N GLY A 232 2.55 16.03 4.50
CA GLY A 232 3.32 17.24 4.19
C GLY A 232 4.84 17.01 4.12
N SER A 233 5.55 17.91 3.44
CA SER A 233 7.01 17.84 3.30
C SER A 233 7.76 17.96 4.63
N ASP A 234 7.19 18.68 5.57
CA ASP A 234 7.63 18.82 6.95
C ASP A 234 7.51 17.49 7.73
N LYS A 235 6.34 16.84 7.66
CA LYS A 235 6.11 15.52 8.25
C LYS A 235 7.05 14.48 7.63
N MET A 236 7.26 14.52 6.32
CA MET A 236 8.22 13.67 5.62
C MET A 236 9.66 13.90 6.08
N LEU A 237 10.06 15.16 6.32
CA LEU A 237 11.38 15.48 6.81
C LEU A 237 11.62 14.95 8.23
N VAL A 238 10.62 15.03 9.10
CA VAL A 238 10.68 14.49 10.46
C VAL A 238 10.90 12.98 10.44
N HIS A 239 10.09 12.25 9.67
CA HIS A 239 10.23 10.79 9.51
C HIS A 239 11.59 10.42 8.89
N SER A 240 12.05 11.17 7.89
CA SER A 240 13.37 10.96 7.27
C SER A 240 14.55 11.25 8.22
N ARG A 241 14.36 12.01 9.30
CA ARG A 241 15.41 12.23 10.31
C ARG A 241 15.40 11.17 11.40
N ALA A 242 14.25 10.55 11.65
CA ALA A 242 14.07 9.61 12.76
C ALA A 242 14.81 8.27 12.56
N THR A 243 14.92 7.78 11.33
CA THR A 243 15.48 6.44 11.02
C THR A 243 16.11 6.42 9.64
N SER A 244 17.09 5.55 9.39
CA SER A 244 17.62 5.23 8.06
C SER A 244 16.90 4.07 7.36
N ARG A 245 15.99 3.37 8.06
CA ARG A 245 15.21 2.24 7.54
C ARG A 245 14.09 2.72 6.57
N PRO A 246 13.55 1.84 5.72
CA PRO A 246 12.43 2.16 4.84
C PRO A 246 11.13 2.41 5.63
N PHE A 247 10.21 3.17 5.02
CA PHE A 247 8.86 3.40 5.55
C PHE A 247 7.80 2.80 4.64
N LEU A 248 6.86 2.07 5.24
CA LEU A 248 5.66 1.54 4.62
C LEU A 248 4.45 2.28 5.19
N PHE A 249 3.55 2.75 4.35
CA PHE A 249 2.29 3.31 4.81
C PHE A 249 1.20 2.25 4.74
N GLY A 250 0.45 2.10 5.84
CA GLY A 250 -0.54 1.04 6.03
C GLY A 250 -1.97 1.56 6.14
N GLY A 251 -2.17 2.87 5.92
CA GLY A 251 -3.44 3.58 5.98
C GLY A 251 -3.35 4.86 5.15
N PHE A 252 -4.26 5.00 4.19
CA PHE A 252 -4.52 6.19 3.35
C PHE A 252 -5.80 5.89 2.54
N PRO A 253 -6.70 6.83 2.23
CA PRO A 253 -7.14 7.95 3.06
C PRO A 253 -8.23 7.54 4.09
N SER A 254 -8.54 8.45 5.01
CA SER A 254 -9.59 8.33 6.03
C SER A 254 -11.00 8.23 5.45
N SER A 255 -11.81 7.35 6.05
CA SER A 255 -13.25 7.15 5.80
C SER A 255 -14.17 8.28 6.32
N GLN A 256 -13.62 9.40 6.80
CA GLN A 256 -14.43 10.51 7.34
C GLN A 256 -15.05 11.43 6.28
N GLU A 257 -14.96 11.10 4.99
CA GLU A 257 -15.65 11.84 3.92
C GLU A 257 -16.45 10.92 2.99
N PHE A 258 -17.64 10.50 3.46
CA PHE A 258 -18.81 10.36 2.59
C PHE A 258 -19.31 11.74 2.15
N GLY A 259 -18.42 12.58 1.59
CA GLY A 259 -18.79 13.75 0.83
C GLY A 259 -19.12 13.30 -0.58
N TRP A 260 -20.27 13.69 -1.10
CA TRP A 260 -20.69 13.42 -2.48
C TRP A 260 -19.59 13.78 -3.49
N ASP A 261 -18.85 12.78 -3.96
CA ASP A 261 -18.08 12.84 -5.20
C ASP A 261 -19.00 12.32 -6.32
N PRO A 262 -19.36 13.16 -7.32
CA PRO A 262 -20.22 12.74 -8.42
C PRO A 262 -19.58 11.67 -9.34
N ALA A 263 -18.31 11.29 -9.12
CA ALA A 263 -17.65 10.22 -9.85
C ALA A 263 -17.14 9.13 -8.89
N PRO A 264 -17.96 8.13 -8.53
CA PRO A 264 -17.45 6.99 -7.77
C PRO A 264 -16.43 6.24 -8.63
N ILE A 265 -15.14 6.34 -8.26
CA ILE A 265 -14.06 5.54 -8.86
C ILE A 265 -14.26 4.03 -8.53
N PHE A 266 -15.15 3.68 -7.59
CA PHE A 266 -15.41 2.30 -7.20
C PHE A 266 -16.90 2.02 -6.97
N PRO A 267 -17.47 0.98 -7.63
CA PRO A 267 -18.75 0.40 -7.27
C PRO A 267 -18.51 -0.82 -6.36
N MET A 268 -18.10 -0.63 -5.10
CA MET A 268 -18.01 -1.75 -4.15
C MET A 268 -18.44 -1.29 -2.74
N GLY A 269 -19.56 -1.85 -2.26
CA GLY A 269 -20.15 -1.59 -0.95
C GLY A 269 -19.51 -2.38 0.19
N TYR A 270 -18.18 -2.33 0.33
CA TYR A 270 -17.47 -2.90 1.47
C TYR A 270 -16.47 -1.88 2.05
N GLY A 271 -16.53 -1.67 3.37
CA GLY A 271 -15.62 -0.80 4.09
C GLY A 271 -14.25 -1.44 4.26
N SER A 272 -13.38 -1.32 3.25
CA SER A 272 -11.94 -1.49 3.42
C SER A 272 -11.30 -0.11 3.45
N GLU A 273 -11.03 0.40 4.64
CA GLU A 273 -10.13 1.52 4.83
C GLU A 273 -8.71 1.03 4.47
N GLU A 274 -7.82 1.94 4.03
CA GLU A 274 -6.35 1.80 4.06
C GLU A 274 -5.58 1.26 2.81
N PHE A 275 -4.86 2.16 2.12
CA PHE A 275 -3.91 1.90 1.01
C PHE A 275 -2.43 1.98 1.41
N PHE A 276 -1.56 1.33 0.61
CA PHE A 276 -0.12 1.15 0.89
C PHE A 276 0.83 1.85 -0.08
N GLY A 277 1.91 2.44 0.44
CA GLY A 277 3.01 2.98 -0.36
C GLY A 277 4.34 3.06 0.40
N LEU A 278 5.46 2.93 -0.32
CA LEU A 278 6.83 3.06 0.21
C LEU A 278 7.46 4.37 -0.28
N PHE A 279 8.05 5.16 0.63
CA PHE A 279 8.84 6.34 0.26
C PHE A 279 10.35 6.07 0.33
N SER A 280 11.08 6.46 -0.70
CA SER A 280 12.54 6.56 -0.69
C SER A 280 12.95 7.89 -1.29
N ARG A 281 13.38 8.85 -0.46
CA ARG A 281 13.95 10.11 -0.95
C ARG A 281 15.31 10.34 -0.31
N THR A 282 16.35 9.76 -0.90
CA THR A 282 17.74 10.27 -0.95
C THR A 282 18.67 9.24 -1.59
N ALA A 283 19.62 9.73 -2.40
CA ALA A 283 20.69 8.92 -2.97
C ALA A 283 21.67 8.51 -1.85
N PHE A 284 21.50 7.31 -1.31
CA PHE A 284 22.49 6.66 -0.46
C PHE A 284 23.19 5.53 -1.23
N ALA A 285 24.37 5.15 -0.74
CA ALA A 285 25.28 4.18 -1.34
C ALA A 285 24.56 3.03 -2.07
N PRO A 286 25.01 2.64 -3.28
CA PRO A 286 24.37 1.59 -4.05
C PRO A 286 24.30 0.31 -3.20
N CYS A 287 23.10 -0.24 -3.08
CA CYS A 287 22.90 -1.55 -2.47
C CYS A 287 23.70 -2.59 -3.24
N PRO A 288 24.25 -3.63 -2.59
CA PRO A 288 24.89 -4.73 -3.30
C PRO A 288 23.91 -5.31 -4.29
N THR A 289 24.13 -5.08 -5.57
CA THR A 289 23.36 -5.70 -6.64
C THR A 289 23.83 -7.15 -6.73
N ILE A 290 22.99 -8.11 -6.34
CA ILE A 290 23.14 -9.45 -6.88
C ILE A 290 22.91 -9.27 -8.40
N PRO A 291 23.85 -9.69 -9.26
CA PRO A 291 23.62 -9.65 -10.70
C PRO A 291 22.47 -10.63 -10.99
N SER A 292 21.25 -10.11 -10.99
CA SER A 292 20.15 -10.72 -11.71
C SER A 292 20.63 -10.81 -13.15
N LYS A 293 20.70 -12.02 -13.71
CA LYS A 293 20.75 -12.19 -15.16
C LYS A 293 19.43 -11.64 -15.72
N SER A 294 19.29 -10.32 -15.82
CA SER A 294 18.09 -9.69 -16.34
C SER A 294 18.22 -9.63 -17.85
N THR A 295 17.59 -10.57 -18.54
CA THR A 295 17.21 -10.35 -19.94
C THR A 295 16.31 -9.11 -20.00
N CYS A 296 16.55 -8.23 -20.99
CA CYS A 296 15.73 -7.05 -21.22
C CYS A 296 14.37 -7.47 -21.81
N VAL A 297 13.46 -7.93 -20.95
CA VAL A 297 12.10 -8.34 -21.32
C VAL A 297 11.12 -7.23 -20.96
N ALA A 298 10.23 -6.89 -21.90
CA ALA A 298 9.10 -5.99 -21.65
C ALA A 298 8.02 -6.73 -20.85
N THR A 299 7.45 -6.08 -19.84
CA THR A 299 6.28 -6.61 -19.13
C THR A 299 5.02 -6.43 -19.98
N LEU A 300 3.95 -7.16 -19.68
CA LEU A 300 2.68 -6.96 -20.37
C LEU A 300 2.12 -5.54 -20.12
N SER A 301 2.45 -4.92 -18.98
CA SER A 301 2.09 -3.51 -18.71
C SER A 301 2.83 -2.56 -19.66
N ASP A 302 4.12 -2.80 -19.92
CA ASP A 302 4.89 -2.03 -20.89
C ASP A 302 4.26 -2.16 -22.27
N LEU A 303 3.96 -3.38 -22.69
CA LEU A 303 3.33 -3.67 -23.98
C LEU A 303 1.95 -2.99 -24.11
N ASN A 304 1.13 -3.00 -23.05
CA ASN A 304 -0.17 -2.33 -23.03
C ASN A 304 -0.05 -0.80 -23.10
N MET A 305 1.04 -0.24 -22.59
CA MET A 305 1.38 1.18 -22.71
C MET A 305 2.08 1.52 -24.04
N GLY A 306 2.20 0.57 -24.97
CA GLY A 306 2.88 0.77 -26.26
C GLY A 306 4.40 0.82 -26.17
N LEU A 307 4.97 0.24 -25.11
CA LEU A 307 6.40 0.22 -24.81
C LEU A 307 6.99 -1.17 -25.07
N GLY A 308 8.18 -1.20 -25.66
CA GLY A 308 9.08 -2.36 -25.68
C GLY A 308 10.32 -2.07 -24.84
N VAL A 309 11.15 -3.10 -24.63
CA VAL A 309 12.44 -2.98 -23.94
C VAL A 309 13.50 -3.70 -24.76
N VAL A 310 14.65 -3.05 -24.94
CA VAL A 310 15.79 -3.59 -25.70
C VAL A 310 17.08 -3.51 -24.91
N GLU A 311 18.04 -4.36 -25.26
CA GLU A 311 19.41 -4.24 -24.79
C GLU A 311 20.08 -3.02 -25.43
N ASP A 312 20.64 -2.14 -24.61
CA ASP A 312 21.42 -0.99 -25.04
C ASP A 312 22.55 -0.70 -24.04
N GLY A 313 23.79 -0.93 -24.49
CA GLY A 313 25.00 -0.65 -23.71
C GLY A 313 25.24 0.84 -23.44
N GLY A 314 24.61 1.74 -24.20
CA GLY A 314 24.65 3.18 -23.97
C GLY A 314 23.92 3.62 -22.71
N CYS A 315 23.07 2.77 -22.12
CA CYS A 315 22.35 3.10 -20.89
C CYS A 315 23.22 3.10 -19.62
N ALA A 316 24.47 2.64 -19.71
CA ALA A 316 25.45 2.81 -18.64
C ALA A 316 25.74 4.29 -18.30
N GLY A 317 25.59 5.20 -19.29
CA GLY A 317 25.73 6.65 -19.10
C GLY A 317 24.41 7.39 -18.84
N GLY A 318 23.29 6.68 -18.73
CA GLY A 318 21.95 7.26 -18.70
C GLY A 318 21.44 7.72 -20.08
N GLY A 319 20.26 8.35 -20.10
CA GLY A 319 19.62 8.83 -21.33
C GLY A 319 18.13 8.55 -21.40
N ILE A 320 17.45 9.14 -22.40
CA ILE A 320 16.00 9.01 -22.60
C ILE A 320 15.63 7.54 -22.84
N GLY A 321 14.75 7.01 -21.99
CA GLY A 321 14.29 5.62 -22.07
C GLY A 321 15.18 4.61 -21.36
N CYS A 322 16.33 4.99 -20.78
CA CYS A 322 17.16 4.01 -20.07
C CYS A 322 16.48 3.51 -18.79
N ASP A 323 16.47 2.19 -18.60
CA ASP A 323 15.90 1.57 -17.43
C ASP A 323 16.81 1.76 -16.23
N ALA A 324 16.36 2.58 -15.27
CA ALA A 324 17.10 2.88 -14.06
C ALA A 324 17.38 1.64 -13.18
N THR A 325 16.65 0.55 -13.37
CA THR A 325 16.80 -0.72 -12.64
C THR A 325 17.61 -1.75 -13.41
N ARG A 326 17.67 -1.63 -14.74
CA ARG A 326 18.42 -2.51 -15.64
C ARG A 326 19.34 -1.66 -16.53
N PRO A 327 20.60 -1.41 -16.12
CA PRO A 327 21.48 -0.43 -16.76
C PRO A 327 21.91 -0.79 -18.19
N THR A 328 21.60 -2.01 -18.63
CA THR A 328 21.80 -2.49 -20.01
C THR A 328 20.50 -2.48 -20.82
N CYS A 329 19.39 -1.98 -20.30
CA CYS A 329 18.09 -1.97 -20.97
C CYS A 329 17.58 -0.56 -21.26
N ARG A 330 16.92 -0.38 -22.40
CA ARG A 330 16.22 0.85 -22.79
C ARG A 330 14.77 0.55 -23.18
N TYR A 331 13.83 1.31 -22.64
CA TYR A 331 12.47 1.41 -23.14
C TYR A 331 12.44 2.07 -24.52
N CYS A 332 11.67 1.48 -25.42
CA CYS A 332 11.46 1.97 -26.76
C CYS A 332 9.96 1.96 -27.10
N LYS A 333 9.57 2.76 -28.08
CA LYS A 333 8.20 2.92 -28.54
C LYS A 333 7.85 1.82 -29.55
N MET A 334 6.86 1.00 -29.19
CA MET A 334 6.20 0.03 -30.07
C MET A 334 4.95 0.63 -30.73
N LYS A 335 4.17 1.40 -29.97
CA LYS A 335 2.94 2.10 -30.40
C LYS A 335 2.91 3.49 -29.79
N GLU A 336 2.39 4.49 -30.50
CA GLU A 336 2.26 5.84 -29.94
C GLU A 336 1.19 5.89 -28.85
N THR A 337 1.61 6.33 -27.66
CA THR A 337 0.79 6.56 -26.47
C THR A 337 1.34 7.77 -25.72
N ALA A 338 0.61 8.27 -24.71
CA ALA A 338 1.13 9.33 -23.85
C ALA A 338 2.46 8.95 -23.16
N GLN A 339 2.65 7.65 -22.90
CA GLN A 339 3.81 7.08 -22.22
C GLN A 339 4.99 6.83 -23.16
N SER A 340 4.75 6.59 -24.45
CA SER A 340 5.80 6.27 -25.43
C SER A 340 6.21 7.45 -26.33
N LYS A 341 5.45 8.56 -26.33
CA LYS A 341 5.65 9.73 -27.20
C LYS A 341 7.06 10.34 -27.16
N LEU A 342 7.72 10.26 -26.02
CA LEU A 342 9.06 10.82 -25.81
C LEU A 342 10.19 9.80 -26.02
N LEU A 343 9.88 8.56 -26.43
CA LEU A 343 10.84 7.47 -26.60
C LEU A 343 11.17 7.23 -28.07
N ASN A 344 12.38 6.71 -28.30
CA ASN A 344 12.80 6.24 -29.62
C ASN A 344 12.03 4.97 -30.01
N ALA A 345 11.78 4.77 -31.30
CA ALA A 345 11.13 3.55 -31.80
C ALA A 345 11.94 2.29 -31.49
N CYS A 346 11.27 1.17 -31.23
CA CYS A 346 11.94 -0.11 -31.05
C CYS A 346 12.58 -0.58 -32.36
N PRO A 347 13.74 -1.27 -32.32
CA PRO A 347 14.34 -1.92 -33.48
C PRO A 347 13.32 -2.83 -34.17
N GLY A 348 13.16 -2.66 -35.49
CA GLY A 348 12.19 -3.43 -36.28
C GLY A 348 10.79 -2.81 -36.38
N VAL A 349 10.49 -1.72 -35.67
CA VAL A 349 9.25 -0.95 -35.85
C VAL A 349 9.51 0.17 -36.86
N THR A 350 9.13 -0.04 -38.12
CA THR A 350 9.11 1.03 -39.13
C THR A 350 7.94 1.98 -38.86
N SER A 351 8.23 3.28 -38.88
CA SER A 351 7.30 4.37 -38.57
C SER A 351 5.98 4.34 -39.37
N THR A 352 5.91 3.56 -40.44
CA THR A 352 4.75 3.38 -41.33
C THR A 352 3.62 2.52 -40.73
N SER A 353 3.84 1.80 -39.62
CA SER A 353 2.82 0.93 -39.00
C SER A 353 1.93 1.66 -37.96
N THR A 354 2.08 2.98 -37.81
CA THR A 354 1.41 3.77 -36.77
C THR A 354 0.05 4.36 -37.18
N SER A 355 -0.44 4.13 -38.40
CA SER A 355 -1.73 4.68 -38.88
C SER A 355 -2.93 3.72 -38.82
N GLY A 356 -2.81 2.55 -38.20
CA GLY A 356 -3.83 1.48 -38.30
C GLY A 356 -5.05 1.57 -37.36
N PHE A 357 -5.11 2.50 -36.41
CA PHE A 357 -6.31 2.69 -35.58
C PHE A 357 -6.55 4.19 -35.40
N ALA A 358 -7.22 4.79 -36.39
CA ALA A 358 -7.79 6.10 -36.26
C ALA A 358 -8.74 6.13 -35.06
N ALA A 359 -8.58 7.16 -34.23
CA ALA A 359 -9.56 7.56 -33.24
C ALA A 359 -10.92 7.74 -33.90
N ALA A 360 -12.00 7.36 -33.21
CA ALA A 360 -13.31 7.92 -33.50
C ALA A 360 -13.20 9.42 -33.26
N ASP A 361 -13.29 10.19 -34.34
CA ASP A 361 -13.27 11.65 -34.35
C ASP A 361 -14.71 12.13 -34.11
N ASP A 362 -14.95 12.79 -32.98
CA ASP A 362 -16.15 13.59 -32.76
C ASP A 362 -16.04 14.81 -33.67
N SER A 363 -16.72 14.73 -34.81
CA SER A 363 -16.84 15.81 -35.76
C SER A 363 -17.98 16.73 -35.32
N GLU A 364 -17.66 17.87 -34.72
CA GLU A 364 -18.53 19.04 -34.80
C GLU A 364 -17.77 20.19 -35.47
N SER A 365 -18.21 20.47 -36.70
CA SER A 365 -17.63 21.43 -37.61
C SER A 365 -17.96 22.85 -37.18
N ALA A 366 -16.92 23.65 -36.95
CA ALA A 366 -17.04 25.10 -36.95
C ALA A 366 -17.32 25.59 -38.38
N VAL A 367 -18.36 26.41 -38.55
CA VAL A 367 -18.50 27.31 -39.70
C VAL A 367 -18.36 28.73 -39.19
N GLU A 368 -17.38 29.42 -39.79
CA GLU A 368 -16.93 30.76 -39.50
C GLU A 368 -17.84 31.82 -40.17
N GLY A 369 -18.01 32.97 -39.52
CA GLY A 369 -18.75 34.11 -40.06
C GLY A 369 -18.41 35.40 -39.31
N THR A 370 -17.52 36.18 -39.90
CA THR A 370 -16.87 37.39 -39.38
C THR A 370 -17.77 38.65 -39.35
N SER A 371 -17.49 39.52 -38.38
CA SER A 371 -17.49 41.01 -38.43
C SER A 371 -18.78 41.87 -38.41
N THR A 372 -18.80 42.72 -37.36
CA THR A 372 -19.07 44.17 -37.32
C THR A 372 -20.49 44.78 -37.31
N THR A 373 -20.58 45.75 -36.37
CA THR A 373 -21.24 47.07 -36.41
C THR A 373 -22.68 47.30 -35.88
N ASN A 374 -22.72 48.20 -34.89
CA ASN A 374 -23.62 49.35 -34.70
C ASN A 374 -24.90 49.22 -33.84
N ASN A 375 -24.82 49.94 -32.71
CA ASN A 375 -25.71 51.03 -32.27
C ASN A 375 -27.01 50.78 -31.48
N THR A 376 -27.15 51.67 -30.47
CA THR A 376 -28.35 52.22 -29.79
C THR A 376 -29.06 51.31 -28.78
N SER A 377 -29.03 51.61 -27.47
CA SER A 377 -29.58 52.73 -26.67
C SER A 377 -30.93 52.39 -26.07
N SER A 378 -30.99 52.37 -24.73
CA SER A 378 -32.07 52.83 -23.82
C SER A 378 -31.70 52.37 -22.40
N ILE A 379 -30.96 53.17 -21.61
CA ILE A 379 -31.46 54.16 -20.64
C ILE A 379 -32.59 53.62 -19.74
N LEU A 380 -32.26 53.36 -18.47
CA LEU A 380 -33.00 53.93 -17.34
C LEU A 380 -32.07 54.11 -16.12
N LEU A 381 -31.90 55.38 -15.74
CA LEU A 381 -31.21 55.92 -14.58
C LEU A 381 -32.09 55.86 -13.33
N LEU A 382 -31.45 55.76 -12.17
CA LEU A 382 -31.72 56.49 -10.89
C LEU A 382 -30.57 56.12 -9.92
N VAL A 383 -29.43 56.82 -9.89
CA VAL A 383 -29.11 58.02 -9.05
C VAL A 383 -29.44 57.76 -7.56
N ALA A 384 -28.50 57.35 -6.71
CA ALA A 384 -27.37 58.06 -6.06
C ALA A 384 -27.69 58.43 -4.59
N ALA A 385 -26.80 58.07 -3.66
CA ALA A 385 -26.16 59.02 -2.73
C ALA A 385 -25.14 58.30 -1.83
N VAL A 386 -23.97 58.92 -1.76
CA VAL A 386 -22.75 58.60 -1.02
C VAL A 386 -22.75 59.33 0.33
N VAL A 387 -22.01 58.82 1.33
CA VAL A 387 -21.11 59.49 2.33
C VAL A 387 -20.98 58.49 3.51
N GLY A 388 -19.82 58.10 4.07
CA GLY A 388 -18.43 58.54 3.97
C GLY A 388 -17.78 58.51 5.37
N VAL A 389 -16.64 57.80 5.49
CA VAL A 389 -15.48 58.04 6.41
C VAL A 389 -15.68 57.68 7.91
N VAL A 390 -15.13 56.55 8.41
CA VAL A 390 -13.76 56.29 8.97
C VAL A 390 -13.38 57.19 10.16
N VAL A 391 -13.13 56.63 11.35
CA VAL A 391 -11.92 56.81 12.20
C VAL A 391 -11.82 55.67 13.23
N ALA A 392 -10.58 55.25 13.46
CA ALA A 392 -10.09 54.11 14.21
C ALA A 392 -10.20 54.18 15.75
N GLY A 393 -10.40 53.00 16.36
CA GLY A 393 -9.50 52.36 17.32
C GLY A 393 -9.39 52.90 18.75
N VAL A 394 -9.78 52.08 19.75
CA VAL A 394 -9.04 51.84 21.02
C VAL A 394 -9.36 50.42 21.55
N LEU A 395 -8.29 49.70 21.92
CA LEU A 395 -8.23 48.41 22.62
C LEU A 395 -8.97 48.38 23.97
N VAL A 396 -9.67 47.28 24.31
CA VAL A 396 -9.58 46.66 25.65
C VAL A 396 -9.84 45.14 25.54
N ALA A 397 -8.84 44.36 25.93
CA ALA A 397 -8.98 42.93 26.21
C ALA A 397 -9.82 42.71 27.48
N LYS A 398 -10.86 41.89 27.40
CA LYS A 398 -11.45 41.23 28.57
C LYS A 398 -11.60 39.75 28.33
N VAL A 399 -10.65 39.02 28.89
CA VAL A 399 -10.75 37.60 29.25
C VAL A 399 -11.96 37.44 30.17
N VAL A 400 -12.96 36.67 29.74
CA VAL A 400 -14.02 36.17 30.61
C VAL A 400 -14.08 34.65 30.46
N PHE A 401 -13.63 33.98 31.51
CA PHE A 401 -13.84 32.57 31.78
C PHE A 401 -15.34 32.21 31.68
N ARG A 402 -15.72 31.31 30.76
CA ARG A 402 -17.00 30.59 30.83
C ARG A 402 -16.77 29.20 31.41
N LYS A 403 -17.28 28.98 32.62
CA LYS A 403 -17.46 27.66 33.24
C LYS A 403 -18.57 26.85 32.52
N PRO A 404 -18.52 25.51 32.55
CA PRO A 404 -19.33 24.63 31.72
C PRO A 404 -20.79 24.57 32.19
N LYS A 405 -21.75 24.60 31.24
CA LYS A 405 -23.15 24.26 31.52
C LYS A 405 -23.30 22.75 31.69
N LYS A 406 -24.01 22.38 32.75
CA LYS A 406 -24.31 21.02 33.21
C LYS A 406 -25.55 20.49 32.48
N SER A 407 -25.42 19.27 31.95
CA SER A 407 -26.44 18.25 31.61
C SER A 407 -27.88 18.71 31.36
N GLU A 408 -28.32 18.57 30.10
CA GLU A 408 -29.73 18.45 29.73
C GLU A 408 -29.97 17.02 29.21
N LYS A 409 -31.01 16.38 29.73
CA LYS A 409 -31.38 14.98 29.49
C LYS A 409 -31.71 14.76 28.00
N GLN A 410 -31.05 13.80 27.36
CA GLN A 410 -31.49 13.26 26.07
C GLN A 410 -32.80 12.50 26.27
N GLY A 411 -33.84 12.95 25.58
CA GLY A 411 -35.09 12.22 25.40
C GLY A 411 -34.86 10.97 24.56
N GLU A 412 -35.48 9.90 25.01
CA GLU A 412 -35.53 8.57 24.39
C GLU A 412 -36.16 8.65 22.99
N VAL A 413 -35.41 8.28 21.96
CA VAL A 413 -35.92 8.14 20.59
C VAL A 413 -36.43 6.71 20.44
N ALA A 414 -37.74 6.53 20.51
CA ALA A 414 -38.40 5.26 20.20
C ALA A 414 -38.28 4.98 18.69
N MET A 415 -37.57 3.90 18.34
CA MET A 415 -37.44 3.42 16.97
C MET A 415 -38.64 2.53 16.64
N HIS A 416 -39.59 3.05 15.85
CA HIS A 416 -40.70 2.27 15.33
C HIS A 416 -40.22 1.34 14.21
N THR A 417 -40.29 0.03 14.43
CA THR A 417 -40.14 -1.00 13.39
C THR A 417 -41.41 -1.08 12.54
N PRO A 418 -41.33 -1.00 11.21
CA PRO A 418 -42.45 -1.35 10.35
C PRO A 418 -42.64 -2.88 10.36
N SER A 419 -43.73 -3.33 10.97
CA SER A 419 -44.23 -4.70 10.81
C SER A 419 -45.18 -4.72 9.62
N GLY A 420 -44.70 -5.25 8.49
CA GLY A 420 -45.50 -5.48 7.29
C GLY A 420 -45.22 -6.88 6.78
N ALA A 421 -46.25 -7.73 6.82
CA ALA A 421 -46.19 -9.10 6.34
C ALA A 421 -46.06 -9.15 4.81
N GLY A 422 -45.06 -9.88 4.31
CA GLY A 422 -45.03 -10.26 2.90
C GLY A 422 -43.64 -10.41 2.29
N ILE A 423 -42.78 -11.27 2.83
CA ILE A 423 -41.74 -11.95 2.06
C ILE A 423 -41.58 -13.35 2.66
N LEU A 424 -42.14 -14.35 1.97
CA LEU A 424 -41.74 -15.76 2.10
C LEU A 424 -40.62 -16.02 1.09
#